data_AF-A0AAN7BVB1-F1
#
_entry.id   AF-A0AAN7BVB1-F1
#
_cell.length_a   1.000
_cell.length_b   1.000
_cell.length_c   1.000
_cell.angle_alpha   90.00
_cell.angle_beta   90.00
_cell.angle_gamma   90.00
#
_symmetry.space_group_name_H-M   'P 1'
#
loop_
_entity.id
_entity.type
_entity.pdbx_description
1 polymer ?
#
loop_
_entity_poly.entity_id
_entity_poly.type
_entity_poly.pdbx_seq_one_letter_code
_entity_poly.pdbx_strand_id
1 'polypeptide(L)'
;MAQQPTVQVHALSAGHFSLPENQFVHPATPGQQKTVPSLCFLIQHPNSHINIVFDLGLRRDTDRYPQPIRQHITTRQPLTTDPDVVKSLAKGGLTPSNIDYVIYSHVHWDHVGEPRDFPTSTFVVGHGSLDLLSEKSSKSRGSHSHFESDLLDRSRTIELSDPSEQPESSDTNPGITSFCREWQPLPAFDLPQTLGIFGDGTLYIVNSPGHLPGHINLLCRTEDGWLYLAGDTCHDRRILSGEKEIGEWKDSEGHTCCIHSDRKEAERSIHRARELGKMGVEVVFSHDVDWEEGNKERFWGGSGLSTFIMKTNSIIMSSNNSQVHLDRFNALLGPSSLHEGWTSLLSLSPDFFHASVSLASVPRKKSHLPPKVQSLISLAVDSAATHLYLPGIRAHIKSAIVQGATIHEVIEVIELTSTLGIHACNIGVPLLVEVLKEQGRYEQKEFDENQLRLKEEFTKKRGYWHEFWEDFLRLDPEFFEAYLEFSGVPWIKEIVVDGKKEGVLEPKVKELVYCAFDAASTHLYVPGLKLHMKNALGYGATPEEILEVLEIATLLSLHTAHVAAPIIREVVAEAAKV
;
A
#
# COMPACT_ATOMS: atom_id res chain seq x y z
N MET A 1 -13.94 26.83 -2.46
CA MET A 1 -14.40 26.53 -3.83
C MET A 1 -14.55 25.02 -3.93
N ALA A 2 -15.65 24.51 -4.47
CA ALA A 2 -15.81 23.06 -4.67
C ALA A 2 -14.71 22.56 -5.61
N GLN A 3 -14.07 21.45 -5.26
CA GLN A 3 -13.09 20.78 -6.11
C GLN A 3 -13.80 20.32 -7.39
N GLN A 4 -13.26 20.69 -8.55
CA GLN A 4 -13.85 20.28 -9.84
C GLN A 4 -13.68 18.76 -10.02
N PRO A 5 -14.66 18.05 -10.62
CA PRO A 5 -14.61 16.60 -10.76
C PRO A 5 -13.43 16.14 -11.63
N THR A 6 -12.97 14.91 -11.39
CA THR A 6 -11.84 14.27 -12.08
C THR A 6 -12.16 12.80 -12.39
N VAL A 7 -11.47 12.20 -13.36
CA VAL A 7 -11.43 10.75 -13.62
C VAL A 7 -10.13 10.14 -13.11
N GLN A 8 -10.19 8.85 -12.76
CA GLN A 8 -9.00 8.04 -12.53
C GLN A 8 -8.60 7.36 -13.84
N VAL A 9 -7.30 7.37 -14.16
CA VAL A 9 -6.74 6.76 -15.37
C VAL A 9 -5.56 5.88 -14.98
N HIS A 10 -5.59 4.63 -15.42
CA HIS A 10 -4.53 3.65 -15.19
C HIS A 10 -4.13 2.97 -16.49
N ALA A 11 -2.83 2.79 -16.73
CA ALA A 11 -2.35 2.04 -17.89
C ALA A 11 -2.58 0.53 -17.74
N LEU A 12 -2.80 -0.17 -18.82
CA LEU A 12 -2.95 -1.62 -18.87
C LEU A 12 -1.86 -2.15 -19.81
N SER A 13 -1.03 -3.06 -19.32
CA SER A 13 -0.06 -3.75 -20.18
C SER A 13 -0.82 -4.67 -21.14
N ALA A 14 -0.57 -4.53 -22.44
CA ALA A 14 -1.21 -5.35 -23.46
C ALA A 14 -0.20 -5.78 -24.54
N GLY A 15 0.99 -6.16 -24.08
CA GLY A 15 2.08 -6.71 -24.88
C GLY A 15 3.06 -5.67 -25.46
N HIS A 16 4.10 -6.19 -26.10
CA HIS A 16 5.19 -5.42 -26.72
C HIS A 16 5.53 -6.00 -28.10
N PHE A 17 6.08 -5.17 -28.99
CA PHE A 17 6.55 -5.60 -30.30
C PHE A 17 7.61 -4.64 -30.83
N SER A 18 8.38 -5.05 -31.84
CA SER A 18 9.45 -4.21 -32.40
C SER A 18 9.04 -3.46 -33.66
N LEU A 19 9.34 -2.16 -33.66
CA LEU A 19 9.15 -1.25 -34.77
C LEU A 19 10.50 -0.95 -35.45
N PRO A 20 10.66 -1.22 -36.76
CA PRO A 20 11.87 -0.83 -37.49
C PRO A 20 11.92 0.69 -37.68
N GLU A 21 12.97 1.36 -37.19
CA GLU A 21 13.04 2.83 -37.12
C GLU A 21 12.77 3.52 -38.46
N ASN A 22 13.24 2.93 -39.56
CA ASN A 22 13.11 3.50 -40.91
C ASN A 22 11.66 3.60 -41.42
N GLN A 23 10.70 2.94 -40.78
CA GLN A 23 9.28 3.05 -41.12
C GLN A 23 8.55 4.12 -40.29
N PHE A 24 9.16 4.65 -39.23
CA PHE A 24 8.50 5.55 -38.28
C PHE A 24 9.18 6.90 -38.14
N VAL A 25 10.52 6.98 -38.20
CA VAL A 25 11.27 8.24 -38.02
C VAL A 25 12.19 8.57 -39.21
N HIS A 26 12.46 9.86 -39.41
CA HIS A 26 13.46 10.36 -40.35
C HIS A 26 14.33 11.46 -39.74
N PRO A 27 15.66 11.47 -39.95
CA PRO A 27 16.47 10.38 -40.50
C PRO A 27 16.55 9.21 -39.52
N ALA A 28 16.37 7.99 -40.01
CA ALA A 28 16.52 6.75 -39.24
C ALA A 28 17.93 6.16 -39.36
N THR A 29 18.34 5.38 -38.36
CA THR A 29 19.57 4.62 -38.42
C THR A 29 19.31 3.28 -39.15
N PRO A 30 20.07 2.92 -40.20
CA PRO A 30 19.84 1.69 -40.95
C PRO A 30 19.87 0.44 -40.06
N GLY A 31 18.84 -0.40 -40.18
CA GLY A 31 18.73 -1.68 -39.45
C GLY A 31 18.37 -1.56 -37.97
N GLN A 32 18.15 -0.35 -37.44
CA GLN A 32 17.68 -0.18 -36.07
C GLN A 32 16.19 -0.52 -35.94
N GLN A 33 15.83 -1.09 -34.80
CA GLN A 33 14.46 -1.33 -34.38
C GLN A 33 14.32 -0.99 -32.90
N LYS A 34 13.13 -0.53 -32.49
CA LYS A 34 12.78 -0.24 -31.10
C LYS A 34 11.64 -1.15 -30.68
N THR A 35 11.80 -1.87 -29.56
CA THR A 35 10.68 -2.59 -28.94
C THR A 35 9.83 -1.59 -28.16
N VAL A 36 8.53 -1.58 -28.46
CA VAL A 36 7.56 -0.63 -27.91
C VAL A 36 6.39 -1.37 -27.25
N PRO A 37 5.74 -0.77 -26.25
CA PRO A 37 4.50 -1.31 -25.70
C PRO A 37 3.34 -1.15 -26.69
N SER A 38 2.27 -1.91 -26.48
CA SER A 38 0.92 -1.49 -26.87
C SER A 38 0.15 -1.12 -25.60
N LEU A 39 0.11 0.18 -25.29
CA LEU A 39 -0.52 0.70 -24.08
C LEU A 39 -2.03 0.81 -24.25
N CYS A 40 -2.73 0.28 -23.25
CA CYS A 40 -4.18 0.45 -23.09
C CYS A 40 -4.44 1.23 -21.79
N PHE A 41 -5.65 1.75 -21.59
CA PHE A 41 -5.95 2.51 -20.38
C PHE A 41 -7.32 2.17 -19.80
N LEU A 42 -7.39 1.94 -18.49
CA LEU A 42 -8.64 1.91 -17.73
C LEU A 42 -8.96 3.33 -17.24
N ILE A 43 -10.14 3.83 -17.57
CA ILE A 43 -10.69 5.10 -17.10
C ILE A 43 -11.91 4.83 -16.23
N GLN A 44 -11.91 5.38 -15.02
CA GLN A 44 -13.00 5.24 -14.06
C GLN A 44 -13.49 6.61 -13.61
N HIS A 45 -14.81 6.80 -13.68
CA HIS A 45 -15.43 8.05 -13.27
C HIS A 45 -16.10 7.89 -11.89
N PRO A 46 -15.74 8.72 -10.88
CA PRO A 46 -16.05 8.45 -9.47
C PRO A 46 -17.54 8.48 -9.14
N ASN A 47 -18.35 9.24 -9.88
CA ASN A 47 -19.77 9.45 -9.57
C ASN A 47 -20.73 8.61 -10.43
N SER A 48 -20.24 8.00 -11.52
CA SER A 48 -21.11 7.26 -12.47
C SER A 48 -20.97 5.75 -12.37
N HIS A 49 -19.94 5.25 -11.66
CA HIS A 49 -19.57 3.83 -11.59
C HIS A 49 -19.27 3.19 -12.95
N ILE A 50 -18.98 4.00 -13.98
CA ILE A 50 -18.70 3.55 -15.34
C ILE A 50 -17.20 3.28 -15.50
N ASN A 51 -16.88 2.11 -16.03
CA ASN A 51 -15.52 1.69 -16.39
C ASN A 51 -15.37 1.68 -17.91
N ILE A 52 -14.38 2.42 -18.39
CA ILE A 52 -14.03 2.50 -19.81
C ILE A 52 -12.64 1.94 -20.01
N VAL A 53 -12.46 1.08 -21.00
CA VAL A 53 -11.13 0.68 -21.47
C VAL A 53 -10.86 1.37 -22.80
N PHE A 54 -9.75 2.09 -22.90
CA PHE A 54 -9.25 2.71 -24.12
C PHE A 54 -8.15 1.84 -24.72
N ASP A 55 -8.44 1.27 -25.90
CA ASP A 55 -7.69 0.20 -26.58
C ASP A 55 -7.59 -1.13 -25.82
N LEU A 56 -7.37 -2.23 -26.55
CA LEU A 56 -7.19 -3.59 -26.02
C LEU A 56 -5.82 -4.20 -26.36
N GLY A 57 -5.00 -3.50 -27.13
CA GLY A 57 -3.61 -3.83 -27.42
C GLY A 57 -3.44 -5.04 -28.31
N LEU A 58 -2.40 -5.85 -28.06
CA LEU A 58 -2.13 -7.05 -28.85
C LEU A 58 -3.07 -8.21 -28.48
N ARG A 59 -3.57 -8.92 -29.49
CA ARG A 59 -4.35 -10.16 -29.32
C ARG A 59 -3.50 -11.23 -28.63
N ARG A 60 -4.01 -11.77 -27.52
CA ARG A 60 -3.39 -12.84 -26.71
C ARG A 60 -2.91 -14.02 -27.56
N ASP A 61 -3.78 -14.50 -28.45
CA ASP A 61 -3.49 -15.58 -29.39
C ASP A 61 -3.27 -15.01 -30.81
N THR A 62 -2.01 -14.98 -31.23
CA THR A 62 -1.60 -14.41 -32.53
C THR A 62 -2.03 -15.27 -33.71
N ASP A 63 -2.35 -16.56 -33.52
CA ASP A 63 -2.84 -17.43 -34.60
C ASP A 63 -4.25 -17.06 -35.06
N ARG A 64 -4.99 -16.33 -34.23
CA ARG A 64 -6.32 -15.82 -34.55
C ARG A 64 -6.30 -14.57 -35.42
N TYR A 65 -5.14 -13.94 -35.62
CA TYR A 65 -5.06 -12.88 -36.61
C TYR A 65 -5.26 -13.43 -38.03
N PRO A 66 -5.82 -12.62 -38.95
CA PRO A 66 -5.91 -13.01 -40.35
C PRO A 66 -4.50 -13.22 -40.94
N GLN A 67 -4.40 -14.08 -41.96
CA GLN A 67 -3.11 -14.49 -42.55
C GLN A 67 -2.18 -13.31 -42.91
N PRO A 68 -2.66 -12.18 -43.48
CA PRO A 68 -1.79 -11.04 -43.77
C PRO A 68 -1.16 -10.42 -42.51
N ILE A 69 -1.92 -10.30 -41.42
CA ILE A 69 -1.41 -9.80 -40.14
C ILE A 69 -0.43 -10.81 -39.51
N ARG A 70 -0.71 -12.12 -39.59
CA ARG A 70 0.25 -13.14 -39.13
C ARG A 70 1.58 -13.07 -39.87
N GLN A 71 1.58 -12.77 -41.16
CA GLN A 71 2.80 -12.50 -41.91
C GLN A 71 3.45 -11.19 -41.46
N HIS A 72 2.67 -10.13 -41.24
CA HIS A 72 3.15 -8.83 -40.78
C HIS A 72 3.92 -8.93 -39.44
N ILE A 73 3.36 -9.60 -38.44
CA ILE A 73 3.95 -9.71 -37.10
C ILE A 73 5.27 -10.51 -37.06
N THR A 74 5.59 -11.28 -38.11
CA THR A 74 6.92 -11.91 -38.23
C THR A 74 8.03 -10.86 -38.40
N THR A 75 7.69 -9.68 -38.90
CA THR A 75 8.60 -8.53 -39.08
C THR A 75 8.63 -7.59 -37.87
N ARG A 76 7.99 -7.98 -36.76
CA ARG A 76 7.80 -7.18 -35.55
C ARG A 76 8.38 -7.82 -34.30
N GLN A 77 9.36 -8.71 -34.47
CA GLN A 77 9.95 -9.49 -33.38
C GLN A 77 11.11 -8.75 -32.68
N PRO A 78 11.30 -8.95 -31.36
CA PRO A 78 10.48 -9.78 -30.46
C PRO A 78 9.07 -9.21 -30.23
N LEU A 79 8.07 -10.10 -30.21
CA LEU A 79 6.69 -9.78 -29.89
C LEU A 79 6.23 -10.58 -28.68
N THR A 80 5.60 -9.92 -27.72
CA THR A 80 4.98 -10.51 -26.55
C THR A 80 3.51 -10.09 -26.46
N THR A 81 2.64 -11.03 -26.12
CA THR A 81 1.19 -10.77 -25.92
C THR A 81 0.77 -10.95 -24.46
N ASP A 82 1.72 -11.25 -23.57
CA ASP A 82 1.51 -11.47 -22.16
C ASP A 82 2.22 -10.39 -21.31
N PRO A 83 1.55 -9.79 -20.32
CA PRO A 83 0.10 -9.89 -20.06
C PRO A 83 -0.71 -9.22 -21.18
N ASP A 84 -1.89 -9.77 -21.45
CA ASP A 84 -2.90 -9.10 -22.27
C ASP A 84 -3.79 -8.19 -21.40
N VAL A 85 -4.67 -7.42 -22.04
CA VAL A 85 -5.55 -6.47 -21.34
C VAL A 85 -6.43 -7.15 -20.29
N VAL A 86 -6.91 -8.37 -20.54
CA VAL A 86 -7.75 -9.13 -19.59
C VAL A 86 -6.96 -9.52 -18.34
N LYS A 87 -5.74 -10.05 -18.50
CA LYS A 87 -4.86 -10.31 -17.37
C LYS A 87 -4.51 -9.03 -16.63
N SER A 88 -4.27 -7.93 -17.34
CA SER A 88 -3.99 -6.63 -16.72
C SER A 88 -5.17 -6.13 -15.89
N LEU A 89 -6.42 -6.22 -16.38
CA LEU A 89 -7.63 -5.90 -15.60
C LEU A 89 -7.77 -6.77 -14.34
N ALA A 90 -7.52 -8.07 -14.48
CA ALA A 90 -7.62 -9.05 -13.39
C ALA A 90 -6.66 -8.76 -12.24
N LYS A 91 -5.49 -8.16 -12.52
CA LYS A 91 -4.54 -7.74 -11.46
C LYS A 91 -5.13 -6.73 -10.47
N GLY A 92 -6.10 -5.92 -10.89
CA GLY A 92 -6.83 -4.98 -10.04
C GLY A 92 -8.21 -5.50 -9.59
N GLY A 93 -8.50 -6.78 -9.78
CA GLY A 93 -9.76 -7.40 -9.38
C GLY A 93 -10.93 -7.15 -10.34
N LEU A 94 -10.69 -6.60 -11.54
CA LEU A 94 -11.72 -6.42 -12.55
C LEU A 94 -11.73 -7.57 -13.55
N THR A 95 -12.92 -7.89 -14.03
CA THR A 95 -13.15 -8.82 -15.13
C THR A 95 -13.69 -8.05 -16.34
N PRO A 96 -13.62 -8.61 -17.57
CA PRO A 96 -14.21 -7.97 -18.74
C PRO A 96 -15.69 -7.59 -18.57
N SER A 97 -16.46 -8.36 -17.80
CA SER A 97 -17.86 -8.05 -17.50
C SER A 97 -18.07 -6.80 -16.64
N ASN A 98 -17.01 -6.28 -16.00
CA ASN A 98 -17.05 -5.03 -15.26
C ASN A 98 -16.80 -3.80 -16.15
N ILE A 99 -16.49 -3.98 -17.43
CA ILE A 99 -16.20 -2.89 -18.36
C ILE A 99 -17.46 -2.56 -19.14
N ASP A 100 -17.93 -1.31 -19.02
CA ASP A 100 -19.14 -0.84 -19.69
C ASP A 100 -18.86 -0.49 -21.15
N TYR A 101 -17.73 0.18 -21.40
CA TYR A 101 -17.33 0.64 -22.72
C TYR A 101 -15.91 0.26 -23.06
N VAL A 102 -15.70 -0.20 -24.30
CA VAL A 102 -14.37 -0.30 -24.90
C VAL A 102 -14.30 0.71 -26.03
N ILE A 103 -13.44 1.71 -25.89
CA ILE A 103 -13.23 2.75 -26.90
C ILE A 103 -11.93 2.42 -27.63
N TYR A 104 -11.99 2.29 -28.96
CA TYR A 104 -10.78 2.18 -29.75
C TYR A 104 -10.31 3.55 -30.21
N SER A 105 -9.02 3.83 -30.01
CA SER A 105 -8.34 4.94 -30.68
C SER A 105 -8.46 4.77 -32.19
N HIS A 106 -8.26 3.55 -32.69
CA HIS A 106 -8.48 3.11 -34.06
C HIS A 106 -8.40 1.58 -34.16
N VAL A 107 -8.58 1.02 -35.38
CA VAL A 107 -8.80 -0.41 -35.60
C VAL A 107 -7.58 -1.17 -36.17
N HIS A 108 -6.35 -0.71 -35.93
CA HIS A 108 -5.17 -1.52 -36.28
C HIS A 108 -5.01 -2.73 -35.36
N TRP A 109 -4.34 -3.75 -35.88
CA TRP A 109 -4.17 -5.06 -35.27
C TRP A 109 -3.58 -5.01 -33.84
N ASP A 110 -2.75 -4.03 -33.55
CA ASP A 110 -2.06 -3.81 -32.29
C ASP A 110 -2.83 -2.98 -31.26
N HIS A 111 -4.08 -2.60 -31.57
CA HIS A 111 -4.97 -1.88 -30.65
C HIS A 111 -6.25 -2.66 -30.33
N VAL A 112 -6.62 -3.63 -31.18
CA VAL A 112 -7.94 -4.27 -31.14
C VAL A 112 -8.03 -5.46 -30.18
N GLY A 113 -6.91 -6.07 -29.80
CA GLY A 113 -6.86 -7.17 -28.85
C GLY A 113 -7.82 -8.32 -29.19
N GLU A 114 -8.62 -8.73 -28.20
CA GLU A 114 -9.62 -9.79 -28.31
C GLU A 114 -11.03 -9.29 -27.88
N PRO A 115 -11.82 -8.71 -28.80
CA PRO A 115 -13.16 -8.17 -28.49
C PRO A 115 -14.12 -9.20 -27.88
N ARG A 116 -13.94 -10.49 -28.21
CA ARG A 116 -14.78 -11.60 -27.72
C ARG A 116 -14.67 -11.82 -26.21
N ASP A 117 -13.59 -11.35 -25.59
CA ASP A 117 -13.44 -11.42 -24.13
C ASP A 117 -14.38 -10.44 -23.41
N PHE A 118 -14.96 -9.46 -24.11
CA PHE A 118 -15.85 -8.41 -23.58
C PHE A 118 -17.30 -8.56 -24.10
N PRO A 119 -18.04 -9.59 -23.67
CA PRO A 119 -19.35 -9.94 -24.22
C PRO A 119 -20.46 -8.95 -23.85
N THR A 120 -20.27 -8.14 -22.80
CA THR A 120 -21.28 -7.20 -22.29
C THR A 120 -20.98 -5.73 -22.60
N SER A 121 -19.73 -5.40 -22.93
CA SER A 121 -19.31 -4.02 -23.16
C SER A 121 -19.86 -3.45 -24.48
N THR A 122 -20.17 -2.16 -24.52
CA THR A 122 -20.45 -1.46 -25.79
C THR A 122 -19.15 -0.94 -26.38
N PHE A 123 -18.89 -1.21 -27.64
CA PHE A 123 -17.72 -0.73 -28.35
C PHE A 123 -17.98 0.65 -28.94
N VAL A 124 -16.99 1.54 -28.89
CA VAL A 124 -17.06 2.87 -29.47
C VAL A 124 -15.87 3.09 -30.39
N VAL A 125 -16.14 3.54 -31.59
CA VAL A 125 -15.13 3.80 -32.63
C VAL A 125 -15.36 5.17 -33.27
N GLY A 126 -14.30 5.81 -33.75
CA GLY A 126 -14.42 7.08 -34.46
C GLY A 126 -15.05 6.92 -35.84
N HIS A 127 -15.61 8.01 -36.36
CA HIS A 127 -16.26 8.08 -37.65
C HIS A 127 -15.36 7.57 -38.80
N GLY A 128 -15.84 6.59 -39.57
CA GLY A 128 -15.13 5.96 -40.69
C GLY A 128 -14.43 4.65 -40.32
N SER A 129 -14.43 4.26 -39.04
CA SER A 129 -13.85 2.98 -38.60
C SER A 129 -14.66 1.78 -39.11
N LEU A 130 -16.00 1.87 -39.14
CA LEU A 130 -16.83 0.76 -39.64
C LEU A 130 -16.72 0.56 -41.15
N ASP A 131 -16.36 1.60 -41.89
CA ASP A 131 -16.04 1.52 -43.32
C ASP A 131 -14.73 0.78 -43.55
N LEU A 132 -13.72 0.99 -42.69
CA LEU A 132 -12.47 0.20 -42.70
C LEU A 132 -12.71 -1.26 -42.33
N LEU A 133 -13.66 -1.55 -41.46
CA LEU A 133 -14.08 -2.93 -41.16
C LEU A 133 -15.08 -3.48 -42.20
N SER A 134 -15.43 -2.74 -43.25
CA SER A 134 -16.29 -3.30 -44.30
C SER A 134 -15.49 -4.15 -45.27
N GLU A 135 -16.12 -5.16 -45.89
CA GLU A 135 -15.46 -5.99 -46.93
C GLU A 135 -14.93 -5.18 -48.13
N LYS A 136 -15.33 -3.91 -48.26
CA LYS A 136 -14.89 -2.99 -49.32
C LYS A 136 -13.48 -2.43 -49.06
N SER A 137 -12.98 -2.51 -47.84
CA SER A 137 -11.68 -1.95 -47.42
C SER A 137 -10.48 -2.85 -47.76
N SER A 138 -10.71 -4.08 -48.24
CA SER A 138 -9.71 -5.11 -48.54
C SER A 138 -8.66 -4.75 -49.61
N LYS A 139 -8.56 -3.47 -50.00
CA LYS A 139 -7.67 -2.90 -51.00
C LYS A 139 -6.67 -1.89 -50.42
N SER A 140 -6.58 -1.74 -49.11
CA SER A 140 -5.54 -0.94 -48.44
C SER A 140 -4.15 -1.49 -48.77
N ARG A 141 -3.23 -0.58 -49.10
CA ARG A 141 -1.85 -0.90 -49.45
C ARG A 141 -0.98 -0.85 -48.19
N GLY A 142 -0.51 -1.99 -47.72
CA GLY A 142 0.36 -2.10 -46.56
C GLY A 142 0.09 -3.37 -45.76
N SER A 143 1.12 -4.10 -45.36
CA SER A 143 0.95 -5.36 -44.62
C SER A 143 0.36 -5.17 -43.21
N HIS A 144 0.37 -3.94 -42.67
CA HIS A 144 -0.24 -3.58 -41.39
C HIS A 144 -1.72 -3.16 -41.52
N SER A 145 -2.18 -2.76 -42.71
CA SER A 145 -3.51 -2.16 -42.92
C SER A 145 -4.55 -3.21 -43.33
N HIS A 146 -4.60 -4.37 -42.67
CA HIS A 146 -5.61 -5.39 -42.96
C HIS A 146 -6.63 -5.45 -41.82
N PHE A 147 -7.90 -5.27 -42.16
CA PHE A 147 -9.00 -5.11 -41.20
C PHE A 147 -9.97 -6.29 -41.27
N GLU A 148 -10.38 -6.81 -40.11
CA GLU A 148 -11.30 -7.95 -39.99
C GLU A 148 -12.75 -7.45 -40.06
N SER A 149 -13.54 -7.94 -41.02
CA SER A 149 -14.90 -7.43 -41.21
C SER A 149 -15.91 -7.87 -40.14
N ASP A 150 -15.56 -8.91 -39.40
CA ASP A 150 -16.28 -9.47 -38.27
C ASP A 150 -15.63 -9.15 -36.92
N LEU A 151 -14.69 -8.19 -36.87
CA LEU A 151 -14.01 -7.79 -35.63
C LEU A 151 -15.00 -7.38 -34.53
N LEU A 152 -16.02 -6.61 -34.91
CA LEU A 152 -16.97 -5.98 -34.00
C LEU A 152 -18.41 -6.38 -34.34
N ASP A 153 -19.17 -6.70 -33.29
CA ASP A 153 -20.61 -6.89 -33.40
C ASP A 153 -21.32 -5.54 -33.52
N ARG A 154 -21.91 -5.29 -34.69
CA ARG A 154 -22.64 -4.05 -35.00
C ARG A 154 -23.79 -3.76 -34.03
N SER A 155 -24.40 -4.76 -33.42
CA SER A 155 -25.49 -4.55 -32.46
C SER A 155 -25.03 -3.92 -31.14
N ARG A 156 -23.72 -3.96 -30.87
CA ARG A 156 -23.09 -3.49 -29.63
C ARG A 156 -21.98 -2.46 -29.91
N THR A 157 -21.99 -1.84 -31.08
CA THR A 157 -20.97 -0.89 -31.51
C THR A 157 -21.60 0.45 -31.87
N ILE A 158 -21.06 1.52 -31.30
CA ILE A 158 -21.38 2.91 -31.60
C ILE A 158 -20.23 3.46 -32.45
N GLU A 159 -20.54 3.89 -33.67
CA GLU A 159 -19.64 4.76 -34.44
C GLU A 159 -20.00 6.21 -34.16
N LEU A 160 -19.01 7.00 -33.76
CA LEU A 160 -19.22 8.43 -33.50
C LEU A 160 -19.64 9.14 -34.79
N SER A 161 -20.45 10.19 -34.66
CA SER A 161 -20.88 11.01 -35.80
C SER A 161 -19.68 11.69 -36.46
N ASP A 162 -19.85 12.09 -37.72
CA ASP A 162 -18.85 12.88 -38.45
C ASP A 162 -18.52 14.16 -37.64
N PRO A 163 -17.25 14.40 -37.29
CA PRO A 163 -16.82 15.62 -36.60
C PRO A 163 -17.10 16.91 -37.38
N SER A 164 -17.35 16.83 -38.70
CA SER A 164 -17.67 17.95 -39.58
C SER A 164 -19.18 18.22 -39.71
N GLU A 165 -20.03 17.33 -39.20
CA GLU A 165 -21.49 17.43 -39.29
C GLU A 165 -22.14 17.58 -37.90
N GLN A 166 -23.35 18.17 -37.86
CA GLN A 166 -24.13 18.28 -36.62
C GLN A 166 -25.05 17.05 -36.47
N PRO A 167 -25.13 16.43 -35.27
CA PRO A 167 -25.99 15.27 -35.05
C PRO A 167 -27.47 15.65 -35.11
N GLU A 168 -28.32 14.73 -35.59
CA GLU A 168 -29.77 14.94 -35.71
C GLU A 168 -30.49 15.02 -34.35
N SER A 169 -29.87 14.57 -33.26
CA SER A 169 -30.39 14.68 -31.89
C SER A 169 -29.25 14.69 -30.86
N SER A 170 -29.29 15.59 -29.88
CA SER A 170 -28.30 15.66 -28.79
C SER A 170 -28.94 15.43 -27.42
N ASP A 171 -28.29 14.61 -26.59
CA ASP A 171 -28.64 14.47 -25.16
C ASP A 171 -27.89 15.52 -24.35
N THR A 172 -28.62 16.41 -23.68
CA THR A 172 -28.07 17.55 -22.94
C THR A 172 -27.89 17.28 -21.45
N ASN A 173 -28.22 16.08 -20.94
CA ASN A 173 -28.15 15.80 -19.51
C ASN A 173 -26.70 15.71 -18.99
N PRO A 174 -26.25 16.61 -18.09
CA PRO A 174 -24.91 16.53 -17.50
C PRO A 174 -24.82 15.37 -16.50
N GLY A 175 -23.66 14.69 -16.45
CA GLY A 175 -23.39 13.57 -15.54
C GLY A 175 -23.81 12.19 -16.06
N ILE A 176 -24.48 12.12 -17.22
CA ILE A 176 -24.82 10.88 -17.91
C ILE A 176 -23.90 10.70 -19.12
N THR A 177 -23.36 9.50 -19.27
CA THR A 177 -22.53 9.10 -20.41
C THR A 177 -23.33 9.17 -21.71
N SER A 178 -22.84 9.94 -22.68
CA SER A 178 -23.45 10.02 -24.01
C SER A 178 -22.41 10.18 -25.11
N PHE A 179 -22.48 9.29 -26.09
CA PHE A 179 -21.63 9.28 -27.30
C PHE A 179 -22.31 9.93 -28.51
N CYS A 180 -23.49 10.50 -28.33
CA CYS A 180 -24.30 11.11 -29.40
C CYS A 180 -24.38 12.64 -29.26
N ARG A 181 -23.45 13.25 -28.53
CA ARG A 181 -23.38 14.71 -28.37
C ARG A 181 -22.76 15.36 -29.60
N GLU A 182 -23.03 16.65 -29.77
CA GLU A 182 -22.40 17.46 -30.82
C GLU A 182 -20.90 17.63 -30.55
N TRP A 183 -20.11 17.53 -31.60
CA TRP A 183 -18.70 17.90 -31.56
C TRP A 183 -18.57 19.41 -31.35
N GLN A 184 -17.82 19.81 -30.33
CA GLN A 184 -17.62 21.20 -29.96
C GLN A 184 -16.12 21.55 -29.91
N PRO A 185 -15.75 22.79 -30.26
CA PRO A 185 -14.41 23.27 -29.98
C PRO A 185 -14.19 23.38 -28.48
N LEU A 186 -12.97 23.11 -28.03
CA LEU A 186 -12.50 23.34 -26.68
C LEU A 186 -11.37 24.38 -26.72
N PRO A 187 -11.72 25.69 -26.73
CA PRO A 187 -10.75 26.77 -26.98
C PRO A 187 -9.61 26.83 -25.98
N ALA A 188 -9.85 26.37 -24.74
CA ALA A 188 -8.85 26.32 -23.69
C ALA A 188 -7.62 25.45 -24.02
N PHE A 189 -7.74 24.58 -25.03
CA PHE A 189 -6.71 23.64 -25.47
C PHE A 189 -6.43 23.70 -26.99
N ASP A 190 -7.02 24.68 -27.69
CA ASP A 190 -6.97 24.77 -29.16
C ASP A 190 -7.39 23.48 -29.89
N LEU A 191 -8.36 22.76 -29.32
CA LEU A 191 -8.91 21.55 -29.91
C LEU A 191 -10.21 21.89 -30.65
N PRO A 192 -10.27 21.73 -31.99
CA PRO A 192 -11.42 22.21 -32.77
C PRO A 192 -12.65 21.30 -32.66
N GLN A 193 -12.45 20.02 -32.37
CA GLN A 193 -13.49 18.99 -32.40
C GLN A 193 -13.31 18.05 -31.21
N THR A 194 -14.12 18.28 -30.17
CA THR A 194 -14.16 17.48 -28.95
C THR A 194 -15.59 17.06 -28.60
N LEU A 195 -15.74 15.91 -27.97
CA LEU A 195 -17.03 15.40 -27.50
C LEU A 195 -16.89 14.99 -26.03
N GLY A 196 -17.59 15.68 -25.13
CA GLY A 196 -17.54 15.40 -23.69
C GLY A 196 -18.40 14.20 -23.30
N ILE A 197 -17.79 13.12 -22.82
CA ILE A 197 -18.48 11.84 -22.56
C ILE A 197 -19.53 11.98 -21.44
N PHE A 198 -19.12 12.54 -20.29
CA PHE A 198 -19.99 12.71 -19.11
C PHE A 198 -20.68 14.08 -19.05
N GLY A 199 -20.29 15.04 -19.92
CA GLY A 199 -20.85 16.40 -19.93
C GLY A 199 -20.49 17.28 -18.72
N ASP A 200 -19.65 16.79 -17.80
CA ASP A 200 -19.17 17.53 -16.61
C ASP A 200 -17.73 18.07 -16.77
N GLY A 201 -17.15 17.86 -17.94
CA GLY A 201 -15.83 18.33 -18.33
C GLY A 201 -14.66 17.49 -17.80
N THR A 202 -14.91 16.26 -17.36
CA THR A 202 -13.87 15.35 -16.86
C THR A 202 -13.17 14.53 -17.95
N LEU A 203 -13.87 14.21 -19.04
CA LEU A 203 -13.37 13.34 -20.10
C LEU A 203 -13.94 13.75 -21.47
N TYR A 204 -13.05 13.96 -22.43
CA TYR A 204 -13.40 14.31 -23.80
C TYR A 204 -12.80 13.31 -24.80
N ILE A 205 -13.58 12.92 -25.79
CA ILE A 205 -13.07 12.35 -27.03
C ILE A 205 -12.60 13.50 -27.91
N VAL A 206 -11.46 13.35 -28.57
CA VAL A 206 -10.84 14.36 -29.43
C VAL A 206 -10.63 13.74 -30.80
N ASN A 207 -11.12 14.40 -31.85
CA ASN A 207 -10.87 13.97 -33.22
C ASN A 207 -9.38 14.17 -33.56
N SER A 208 -8.69 13.11 -34.02
CA SER A 208 -7.26 13.14 -34.30
C SER A 208 -6.96 12.52 -35.68
N PRO A 209 -7.34 13.20 -36.78
CA PRO A 209 -7.16 12.67 -38.13
C PRO A 209 -5.69 12.57 -38.54
N GLY A 210 -5.40 11.69 -39.50
CA GLY A 210 -4.09 11.55 -40.13
C GLY A 210 -3.57 10.13 -40.14
N HIS A 211 -3.55 9.47 -38.97
CA HIS A 211 -3.06 8.10 -38.88
C HIS A 211 -3.95 7.12 -39.65
N LEU A 212 -5.21 7.02 -39.25
CA LEU A 212 -6.21 6.16 -39.87
C LEU A 212 -7.58 6.87 -39.86
N PRO A 213 -8.48 6.66 -40.85
CA PRO A 213 -9.86 7.12 -40.73
C PRO A 213 -10.49 6.62 -39.42
N GLY A 214 -11.19 7.50 -38.71
CA GLY A 214 -11.77 7.22 -37.39
C GLY A 214 -10.79 7.29 -36.22
N HIS A 215 -9.54 7.73 -36.41
CA HIS A 215 -8.59 7.87 -35.32
C HIS A 215 -9.01 8.96 -34.31
N ILE A 216 -9.15 8.56 -33.03
CA ILE A 216 -9.59 9.40 -31.92
C ILE A 216 -8.65 9.28 -30.72
N ASN A 217 -8.59 10.36 -29.94
CA ASN A 217 -7.79 10.47 -28.72
C ASN A 217 -8.70 10.79 -27.52
N LEU A 218 -8.18 10.66 -26.30
CA LEU A 218 -8.90 11.09 -25.08
C LEU A 218 -8.14 12.21 -24.36
N LEU A 219 -8.87 13.24 -23.94
CA LEU A 219 -8.39 14.27 -23.00
C LEU A 219 -9.07 14.06 -21.65
N CYS A 220 -8.28 13.67 -20.67
CA CYS A 220 -8.70 13.27 -19.34
C CYS A 220 -8.30 14.33 -18.31
N ARG A 221 -9.23 14.72 -17.45
CA ARG A 221 -8.96 15.53 -16.27
C ARG A 221 -8.71 14.63 -15.06
N THR A 222 -7.50 14.61 -14.56
CA THR A 222 -7.09 13.80 -13.40
C THR A 222 -6.80 14.69 -12.18
N GLU A 223 -6.53 14.09 -11.03
CA GLU A 223 -6.12 14.82 -9.83
C GLU A 223 -4.77 15.54 -10.00
N ASP A 224 -3.87 14.95 -10.79
CA ASP A 224 -2.52 15.45 -11.06
C ASP A 224 -2.47 16.48 -12.20
N GLY A 225 -3.58 16.69 -12.91
CA GLY A 225 -3.67 17.59 -14.07
C GLY A 225 -4.35 16.96 -15.27
N TRP A 226 -4.07 17.52 -16.45
CA TRP A 226 -4.64 17.04 -17.72
C TRP A 226 -3.73 16.00 -18.36
N LEU A 227 -4.33 14.91 -18.82
CA LEU A 227 -3.68 13.79 -19.50
C LEU A 227 -4.32 13.60 -20.88
N TYR A 228 -3.50 13.51 -21.91
CA TYR A 228 -3.90 13.31 -23.30
C TYR A 228 -3.41 11.96 -23.79
N LEU A 229 -4.35 11.02 -23.92
CA LEU A 229 -4.11 9.67 -24.45
C LEU A 229 -4.20 9.77 -25.98
N ALA A 230 -3.03 9.83 -26.62
CA ALA A 230 -2.88 10.28 -27.99
C ALA A 230 -2.89 9.17 -29.04
N GLY A 231 -3.12 7.91 -28.64
CA GLY A 231 -3.15 6.79 -29.57
C GLY A 231 -1.88 6.73 -30.43
N ASP A 232 -2.10 6.54 -31.73
CA ASP A 232 -1.09 6.55 -32.79
C ASP A 232 -0.99 7.90 -33.52
N THR A 233 -1.31 8.99 -32.81
CA THR A 233 -0.98 10.33 -33.32
C THR A 233 0.51 10.43 -33.66
N CYS A 234 1.35 9.70 -32.93
CA CYS A 234 2.79 9.63 -33.12
C CYS A 234 3.37 8.34 -32.52
N HIS A 235 4.36 7.73 -33.19
CA HIS A 235 4.97 6.47 -32.73
C HIS A 235 6.31 6.66 -31.99
N ASP A 236 6.88 7.87 -32.01
CA ASP A 236 8.17 8.17 -31.37
C ASP A 236 8.20 9.59 -30.79
N ARG A 237 8.59 9.74 -29.52
CA ARG A 237 8.65 11.05 -28.82
C ARG A 237 9.55 12.07 -29.52
N ARG A 238 10.55 11.62 -30.29
CA ARG A 238 11.46 12.51 -31.04
C ARG A 238 10.74 13.26 -32.17
N ILE A 239 9.63 12.73 -32.68
CA ILE A 239 8.79 13.45 -33.63
C ILE A 239 7.97 14.52 -32.90
N LEU A 240 7.44 14.20 -31.71
CA LEU A 240 6.77 15.18 -30.86
C LEU A 240 7.72 16.32 -30.46
N SER A 241 8.98 16.04 -30.13
CA SER A 241 9.96 17.09 -29.78
C SER A 241 10.46 17.88 -30.99
N GLY A 242 10.29 17.36 -32.21
CA GLY A 242 10.83 17.94 -33.44
C GLY A 242 12.30 17.57 -33.71
N GLU A 243 12.87 16.62 -32.97
CA GLU A 243 14.20 16.05 -33.23
C GLU A 243 14.20 15.17 -34.48
N LYS A 244 13.07 14.52 -34.78
CA LYS A 244 12.87 13.66 -35.95
C LYS A 244 11.60 14.06 -36.71
N GLU A 245 11.55 13.68 -37.97
CA GLU A 245 10.37 13.78 -38.83
C GLU A 245 9.69 12.40 -38.99
N ILE A 246 8.48 12.39 -39.57
CA ILE A 246 7.77 11.14 -39.91
C ILE A 246 8.58 10.36 -40.95
N GLY A 247 8.78 9.07 -40.71
CA GLY A 247 9.47 8.17 -41.63
C GLY A 247 8.66 7.86 -42.88
N GLU A 248 9.34 7.77 -44.03
CA GLU A 248 8.79 7.25 -45.28
C GLU A 248 9.73 6.16 -45.82
N TRP A 249 9.16 5.09 -46.39
CA TRP A 249 9.93 4.00 -46.98
C TRP A 249 9.40 3.61 -48.35
N LYS A 250 10.13 2.75 -49.06
CA LYS A 250 9.71 2.18 -50.34
C LYS A 250 9.22 0.75 -50.16
N ASP A 251 8.04 0.43 -50.68
CA ASP A 251 7.58 -0.97 -50.76
C ASP A 251 8.33 -1.75 -51.84
N SER A 252 8.02 -3.05 -51.99
CA SER A 252 8.62 -3.93 -53.00
C SER A 252 8.36 -3.49 -54.44
N GLU A 253 7.38 -2.60 -54.67
CA GLU A 253 7.01 -2.06 -55.97
C GLU A 253 7.56 -0.63 -56.19
N GLY A 254 8.28 -0.07 -55.21
CA GLY A 254 8.91 1.25 -55.27
C GLY A 254 7.99 2.43 -54.90
N HIS A 255 6.78 2.16 -54.40
CA HIS A 255 5.88 3.20 -53.92
C HIS A 255 6.34 3.76 -52.57
N THR A 256 6.22 5.08 -52.39
CA THR A 256 6.44 5.70 -51.08
C THR A 256 5.30 5.31 -50.14
N CYS A 257 5.66 4.75 -48.99
CA CYS A 257 4.75 4.36 -47.93
C CYS A 257 5.00 5.24 -46.69
N CYS A 258 3.94 5.45 -45.92
CA CYS A 258 3.93 6.13 -44.63
C CYS A 258 3.06 5.30 -43.69
N ILE A 259 3.34 5.34 -42.39
CA ILE A 259 2.48 4.69 -41.39
C ILE A 259 1.13 5.40 -41.27
N HIS A 260 1.09 6.71 -41.55
CA HIS A 260 -0.11 7.52 -41.54
C HIS A 260 -0.75 7.56 -42.94
N SER A 261 -2.06 7.29 -42.99
CA SER A 261 -2.86 7.33 -44.22
C SER A 261 -2.93 8.73 -44.86
N ASP A 262 -2.97 9.79 -44.04
CA ASP A 262 -2.79 11.18 -44.46
C ASP A 262 -1.69 11.84 -43.60
N ARG A 263 -0.48 11.89 -44.17
CA ARG A 263 0.69 12.48 -43.52
C ARG A 263 0.47 13.96 -43.14
N LYS A 264 -0.20 14.75 -43.98
CA LYS A 264 -0.35 16.19 -43.72
C LYS A 264 -1.30 16.45 -42.55
N GLU A 265 -2.39 15.69 -42.45
CA GLU A 265 -3.25 15.76 -41.28
C GLU A 265 -2.55 15.21 -40.04
N ALA A 266 -1.76 14.13 -40.16
CA ALA A 266 -0.98 13.60 -39.04
C ALA A 266 0.00 14.65 -38.48
N GLU A 267 0.71 15.38 -39.34
CA GLU A 267 1.59 16.50 -38.92
C GLU A 267 0.83 17.59 -38.15
N ARG A 268 -0.42 17.89 -38.52
CA ARG A 268 -1.27 18.84 -37.77
C ARG A 268 -1.70 18.28 -36.43
N SER A 269 -2.07 17.00 -36.36
CA SER A 269 -2.44 16.33 -35.11
C SER A 269 -1.25 16.22 -34.14
N ILE A 270 -0.05 15.93 -34.64
CA ILE A 270 1.21 15.97 -33.88
C ILE A 270 1.50 17.39 -33.38
N HIS A 271 1.30 18.41 -34.22
CA HIS A 271 1.48 19.79 -33.80
C HIS A 271 0.54 20.17 -32.65
N ARG A 272 -0.75 19.79 -32.72
CA ARG A 272 -1.70 20.01 -31.62
C ARG A 272 -1.26 19.30 -30.34
N ALA A 273 -0.86 18.03 -30.43
CA ALA A 273 -0.33 17.29 -29.28
C ALA A 273 0.90 17.98 -28.66
N ARG A 274 1.78 18.54 -29.50
CA ARG A 274 2.94 19.31 -29.03
C ARG A 274 2.54 20.59 -28.30
N GLU A 275 1.55 21.33 -28.81
CA GLU A 275 1.06 22.53 -28.14
C GLU A 275 0.39 22.20 -26.80
N LEU A 276 -0.39 21.12 -26.72
CA LEU A 276 -0.93 20.62 -25.44
C LEU A 276 0.19 20.35 -24.42
N GLY A 277 1.28 19.70 -24.84
CA GLY A 277 2.45 19.47 -24.00
C GLY A 277 3.05 20.77 -23.44
N LYS A 278 3.13 21.83 -24.25
CA LYS A 278 3.60 23.16 -23.81
C LYS A 278 2.66 23.82 -22.81
N MET A 279 1.37 23.49 -22.85
CA MET A 279 0.34 23.98 -21.93
C MET A 279 0.34 23.21 -20.59
N GLY A 280 1.25 22.26 -20.41
CA GLY A 280 1.32 21.43 -19.20
C GLY A 280 0.38 20.23 -19.20
N VAL A 281 -0.20 19.88 -20.35
CA VAL A 281 -0.94 18.62 -20.52
C VAL A 281 0.08 17.50 -20.71
N GLU A 282 -0.05 16.44 -19.94
CA GLU A 282 0.76 15.23 -20.14
C GLU A 282 0.30 14.50 -21.40
N VAL A 283 1.20 14.19 -22.33
CA VAL A 283 0.88 13.51 -23.60
C VAL A 283 1.50 12.12 -23.61
N VAL A 284 0.68 11.11 -23.94
CA VAL A 284 1.07 9.70 -23.94
C VAL A 284 0.62 9.03 -25.24
N PHE A 285 1.54 8.38 -25.95
CA PHE A 285 1.24 7.59 -27.15
C PHE A 285 1.05 6.12 -26.82
N SER A 286 0.38 5.36 -27.69
CA SER A 286 0.19 3.92 -27.49
C SER A 286 1.51 3.12 -27.47
N HIS A 287 2.55 3.64 -28.12
CA HIS A 287 3.87 3.02 -28.24
C HIS A 287 4.98 3.79 -27.52
N ASP A 288 4.62 4.53 -26.46
CA ASP A 288 5.56 5.38 -25.73
C ASP A 288 6.38 4.58 -24.70
N VAL A 289 7.57 4.14 -25.13
CA VAL A 289 8.54 3.42 -24.29
C VAL A 289 8.97 4.26 -23.09
N ASP A 290 9.30 5.53 -23.32
CA ASP A 290 9.87 6.39 -22.29
C ASP A 290 8.81 6.68 -21.21
N TRP A 291 7.54 6.83 -21.63
CA TRP A 291 6.43 6.94 -20.70
C TRP A 291 6.18 5.65 -19.93
N GLU A 292 6.12 4.50 -20.60
CA GLU A 292 5.92 3.22 -19.93
C GLU A 292 7.02 2.95 -18.89
N GLU A 293 8.28 3.16 -19.23
CA GLU A 293 9.42 2.96 -18.34
C GLU A 293 9.39 3.91 -17.13
N GLY A 294 8.97 5.16 -17.36
CA GLY A 294 8.88 6.19 -16.33
C GLY A 294 7.63 6.13 -15.44
N ASN A 295 6.60 5.37 -15.81
CA ASN A 295 5.27 5.40 -15.17
C ASN A 295 4.73 4.01 -14.79
N LYS A 296 5.61 3.06 -14.43
CA LYS A 296 5.20 1.68 -14.08
C LYS A 296 4.20 1.61 -12.92
N GLU A 297 4.22 2.59 -12.02
CA GLU A 297 3.29 2.75 -10.90
C GLU A 297 1.87 3.16 -11.30
N ARG A 298 1.68 3.68 -12.52
CA ARG A 298 0.38 4.08 -13.05
C ARG A 298 -0.35 2.95 -13.76
N PHE A 299 0.23 1.75 -13.78
CA PHE A 299 -0.43 0.58 -14.36
C PHE A 299 -1.50 0.01 -13.41
N TRP A 300 -2.66 -0.31 -13.97
CA TRP A 300 -3.79 -0.93 -13.29
C TRP A 300 -3.45 -2.33 -12.82
N GLY A 301 -3.71 -2.59 -11.54
CA GLY A 301 -3.22 -3.80 -10.91
C GLY A 301 -1.70 -3.97 -11.08
N GLY A 302 -0.99 -2.90 -11.45
CA GLY A 302 0.45 -2.67 -11.33
C GLY A 302 0.78 -2.65 -9.85
N SER A 303 0.56 -3.81 -9.26
CA SER A 303 0.94 -4.22 -7.95
C SER A 303 0.59 -3.21 -6.87
N GLY A 304 -0.67 -3.12 -6.44
CA GLY A 304 -0.95 -2.68 -5.06
C GLY A 304 -0.09 -3.42 -4.01
N LEU A 305 0.44 -4.60 -4.39
CA LEU A 305 1.43 -5.39 -3.66
C LEU A 305 2.91 -5.03 -3.91
N SER A 306 3.33 -4.59 -5.11
CA SER A 306 4.72 -4.18 -5.42
C SER A 306 4.93 -2.66 -5.41
N THR A 307 3.89 -1.84 -5.40
CA THR A 307 3.95 -0.47 -4.90
C THR A 307 4.06 -0.48 -3.38
N PHE A 308 3.58 -1.51 -2.69
CA PHE A 308 3.99 -1.78 -1.31
C PHE A 308 5.45 -2.28 -1.30
N ILE A 309 5.82 -3.42 -1.90
CA ILE A 309 7.19 -3.97 -1.85
C ILE A 309 8.28 -3.03 -2.43
N MET A 310 7.98 -2.22 -3.45
CA MET A 310 8.89 -1.23 -4.04
C MET A 310 8.67 0.20 -3.56
N LYS A 311 7.54 0.70 -3.03
CA LYS A 311 7.63 1.95 -2.23
C LYS A 311 8.30 1.64 -0.91
N THR A 312 8.02 0.51 -0.28
CA THR A 312 8.75 0.08 0.91
C THR A 312 10.25 -0.12 0.63
N ASN A 313 10.65 -0.67 -0.53
CA ASN A 313 12.07 -0.80 -0.88
C ASN A 313 12.67 0.43 -1.61
N SER A 314 11.93 1.28 -2.33
CA SER A 314 12.43 2.45 -3.08
C SER A 314 12.34 3.76 -2.28
N ILE A 315 11.43 3.88 -1.30
CA ILE A 315 11.56 4.85 -0.21
C ILE A 315 12.81 4.50 0.62
N ILE A 316 13.25 3.23 0.61
CA ILE A 316 14.51 2.75 1.21
C ILE A 316 15.73 2.85 0.26
N MET A 317 15.54 2.89 -1.06
CA MET A 317 16.66 2.88 -2.03
C MET A 317 16.91 4.20 -2.76
N SER A 318 16.16 5.27 -2.47
CA SER A 318 16.78 6.60 -2.51
C SER A 318 17.54 6.76 -1.18
N SER A 319 18.87 6.73 -1.24
CA SER A 319 19.75 6.72 -0.05
C SER A 319 19.52 7.91 0.90
N ASN A 320 18.77 8.93 0.46
CA ASN A 320 18.49 10.13 1.24
C ASN A 320 17.17 10.10 2.05
N ASN A 321 16.13 9.34 1.67
CA ASN A 321 14.83 9.44 2.36
C ASN A 321 14.70 8.49 3.57
N SER A 322 15.20 7.26 3.45
CA SER A 322 15.19 6.32 4.60
C SER A 322 16.19 6.63 5.69
N GLN A 323 17.28 7.31 5.35
CA GLN A 323 18.18 7.84 6.38
C GLN A 323 17.46 8.87 7.26
N VAL A 324 16.64 9.75 6.69
CA VAL A 324 15.87 10.76 7.46
C VAL A 324 14.88 10.11 8.44
N HIS A 325 14.19 9.04 8.02
CA HIS A 325 13.27 8.31 8.89
C HIS A 325 14.01 7.60 10.04
N LEU A 326 15.15 6.96 9.74
CA LEU A 326 15.99 6.29 10.73
C LEU A 326 16.71 7.29 11.66
N ASP A 327 17.12 8.45 11.16
CA ASP A 327 17.71 9.52 11.97
C ASP A 327 16.69 10.06 12.97
N ARG A 328 15.44 10.29 12.54
CA ARG A 328 14.35 10.67 13.44
C ARG A 328 14.09 9.57 14.48
N PHE A 329 14.09 8.30 14.07
CA PHE A 329 13.94 7.19 15.02
C PHE A 329 15.08 7.19 16.05
N ASN A 330 16.33 7.27 15.60
CA ASN A 330 17.51 7.25 16.45
C ASN A 330 17.55 8.46 17.40
N ALA A 331 17.12 9.64 16.93
CA ALA A 331 17.04 10.84 17.76
C ALA A 331 15.98 10.72 18.86
N LEU A 332 14.86 10.03 18.60
CA LEU A 332 13.73 9.94 19.54
C LEU A 332 13.79 8.72 20.46
N LEU A 333 14.16 7.56 19.92
CA LEU A 333 14.11 6.26 20.58
C LEU A 333 15.48 5.57 20.68
N GLY A 334 16.53 6.13 20.09
CA GLY A 334 17.87 5.56 20.14
C GLY A 334 18.04 4.29 19.28
N PRO A 335 19.26 4.05 18.78
CA PRO A 335 19.54 2.94 17.86
C PRO A 335 19.39 1.56 18.49
N SER A 336 19.52 1.45 19.82
CA SER A 336 19.36 0.18 20.54
C SER A 336 17.93 -0.36 20.54
N SER A 337 16.94 0.50 20.29
CA SER A 337 15.52 0.14 20.28
C SER A 337 15.03 -0.38 18.93
N LEU A 338 15.86 -0.28 17.88
CA LEU A 338 15.49 -0.71 16.53
C LEU A 338 15.51 -2.25 16.44
N HIS A 339 14.40 -2.83 16.00
CA HIS A 339 14.26 -4.27 15.74
C HIS A 339 13.42 -4.50 14.48
N GLU A 340 13.30 -5.75 14.04
CA GLU A 340 12.65 -6.12 12.79
C GLU A 340 11.20 -5.64 12.65
N GLY A 341 10.42 -5.66 13.73
CA GLY A 341 9.08 -5.08 13.74
C GLY A 341 9.04 -3.60 13.34
N TRP A 342 9.97 -2.77 13.84
CA TRP A 342 10.07 -1.35 13.48
C TRP A 342 10.52 -1.14 12.05
N THR A 343 11.53 -1.89 11.60
CA THR A 343 12.04 -1.75 10.22
C THR A 343 11.02 -2.22 9.20
N SER A 344 10.29 -3.30 9.51
CA SER A 344 9.18 -3.79 8.69
C SER A 344 8.02 -2.81 8.71
N LEU A 345 7.69 -2.21 9.87
CA LEU A 345 6.63 -1.21 9.95
C LEU A 345 6.95 0.07 9.17
N LEU A 346 8.20 0.55 9.24
CA LEU A 346 8.66 1.70 8.45
C LEU A 346 8.55 1.42 6.95
N SER A 347 8.96 0.21 6.55
CA SER A 347 8.77 -0.30 5.21
C SER A 347 7.29 -0.18 4.87
N LEU A 348 6.41 -0.93 5.55
CA LEU A 348 5.02 -1.12 5.17
C LEU A 348 4.15 0.14 5.29
N SER A 349 4.31 0.93 6.34
CA SER A 349 3.43 2.06 6.61
C SER A 349 4.19 3.21 7.29
N PRO A 350 4.93 4.05 6.52
CA PRO A 350 5.72 5.14 7.06
C PRO A 350 4.95 6.11 7.96
N ASP A 351 3.71 6.44 7.61
CA ASP A 351 2.87 7.34 8.42
C ASP A 351 2.54 6.74 9.79
N PHE A 352 2.14 5.47 9.80
CA PHE A 352 1.87 4.75 11.04
C PHE A 352 3.14 4.50 11.85
N PHE A 353 4.28 4.23 11.20
CA PHE A 353 5.59 4.21 11.84
C PHE A 353 5.90 5.55 12.51
N HIS A 354 5.69 6.68 11.83
CA HIS A 354 5.94 8.00 12.40
C HIS A 354 5.01 8.34 13.57
N ALA A 355 3.73 7.98 13.48
CA ALA A 355 2.79 8.10 14.58
C ALA A 355 3.22 7.24 15.78
N SER A 356 3.62 5.99 15.52
CA SER A 356 4.09 5.03 16.53
C SER A 356 5.38 5.49 17.22
N VAL A 357 6.36 5.98 16.46
CA VAL A 357 7.59 6.57 17.01
C VAL A 357 7.28 7.81 17.83
N SER A 358 6.34 8.64 17.38
CA SER A 358 5.95 9.84 18.11
C SER A 358 5.30 9.49 19.44
N LEU A 359 4.39 8.49 19.47
CA LEU A 359 3.78 7.96 20.68
C LEU A 359 4.83 7.36 21.63
N ALA A 360 5.69 6.46 21.14
CA ALA A 360 6.74 5.82 21.93
C ALA A 360 7.80 6.82 22.46
N SER A 361 7.94 7.98 21.82
CA SER A 361 8.88 9.02 22.26
C SER A 361 8.40 9.83 23.45
N VAL A 362 7.10 9.79 23.80
CA VAL A 362 6.52 10.66 24.84
C VAL A 362 7.17 10.44 26.21
N PRO A 363 7.30 9.19 26.73
CA PRO A 363 7.99 8.95 28.00
C PRO A 363 9.44 9.47 28.00
N ARG A 364 10.15 9.30 26.89
CA ARG A 364 11.55 9.77 26.75
C ARG A 364 11.67 11.29 26.71
N LYS A 365 10.69 11.98 26.14
CA LYS A 365 10.65 13.45 26.08
C LYS A 365 10.31 14.05 27.43
N LYS A 366 9.38 13.44 28.17
CA LYS A 366 9.01 13.87 29.51
C LYS A 366 10.13 13.59 30.50
N SER A 367 10.74 12.41 30.40
CA SER A 367 11.92 12.01 31.15
C SER A 367 11.76 12.15 32.67
N HIS A 368 10.56 11.87 33.19
CA HIS A 368 10.34 11.81 34.64
C HIS A 368 11.10 10.63 35.26
N LEU A 369 11.20 9.51 34.54
CA LEU A 369 12.06 8.39 34.91
C LEU A 369 13.40 8.44 34.15
N PRO A 370 14.52 8.04 34.78
CA PRO A 370 15.79 7.87 34.08
C PRO A 370 15.68 6.84 32.92
N PRO A 371 16.40 7.00 31.80
CA PRO A 371 16.34 6.08 30.64
C PRO A 371 16.61 4.60 30.98
N LYS A 372 17.47 4.34 31.98
CA LYS A 372 17.71 3.01 32.53
C LYS A 372 16.42 2.42 33.10
N VAL A 373 15.73 3.17 33.96
CA VAL A 373 14.48 2.74 34.60
C VAL A 373 13.37 2.58 33.57
N GLN A 374 13.23 3.50 32.61
CA GLN A 374 12.26 3.33 31.51
C GLN A 374 12.46 2.00 30.76
N SER A 375 13.71 1.61 30.50
CA SER A 375 14.04 0.33 29.85
C SER A 375 13.68 -0.88 30.73
N LEU A 376 13.91 -0.80 32.04
CA LEU A 376 13.54 -1.84 33.01
C LEU A 376 12.01 -1.98 33.16
N ILE A 377 11.28 -0.87 33.15
CA ILE A 377 9.80 -0.87 33.16
C ILE A 377 9.25 -1.49 31.87
N SER A 378 9.82 -1.13 30.72
CA SER A 378 9.42 -1.74 29.44
C SER A 378 9.69 -3.25 29.43
N LEU A 379 10.82 -3.69 30.01
CA LEU A 379 11.13 -5.10 30.19
C LEU A 379 10.09 -5.82 31.08
N ALA A 380 9.64 -5.19 32.16
CA ALA A 380 8.61 -5.78 33.03
C ALA A 380 7.31 -6.05 32.28
N VAL A 381 6.88 -5.12 31.42
CA VAL A 381 5.69 -5.28 30.57
C VAL A 381 5.88 -6.45 29.60
N ASP A 382 7.01 -6.49 28.88
CA ASP A 382 7.26 -7.50 27.85
C ASP A 382 7.57 -8.91 28.37
N SER A 383 8.12 -9.01 29.57
CA SER A 383 8.42 -10.29 30.22
C SER A 383 7.28 -10.82 31.10
N ALA A 384 6.19 -10.07 31.26
CA ALA A 384 5.01 -10.53 31.99
C ALA A 384 4.45 -11.81 31.35
N ALA A 385 4.08 -12.79 32.18
CA ALA A 385 3.56 -14.09 31.73
C ALA A 385 2.27 -13.96 30.89
N THR A 386 1.53 -12.86 31.05
CA THR A 386 0.32 -12.52 30.27
C THR A 386 0.63 -11.94 28.88
N HIS A 387 1.90 -11.67 28.56
CA HIS A 387 2.30 -11.01 27.31
C HIS A 387 3.47 -11.71 26.61
N LEU A 388 4.60 -11.94 27.29
CA LEU A 388 5.76 -12.71 26.82
C LEU A 388 6.24 -12.34 25.40
N TYR A 389 6.47 -11.05 25.15
CA TYR A 389 6.88 -10.54 23.85
C TYR A 389 8.40 -10.56 23.66
N LEU A 390 8.93 -11.67 23.14
CA LEU A 390 10.36 -11.95 23.02
C LEU A 390 11.21 -10.87 22.30
N PRO A 391 10.77 -10.27 21.18
CA PRO A 391 11.54 -9.20 20.54
C PRO A 391 11.74 -7.99 21.46
N GLY A 392 10.69 -7.61 22.20
CA GLY A 392 10.73 -6.51 23.16
C GLY A 392 11.60 -6.84 24.37
N ILE A 393 11.49 -8.05 24.94
CA ILE A 393 12.39 -8.54 26.01
C ILE A 393 13.86 -8.35 25.60
N ARG A 394 14.24 -8.81 24.40
CA ARG A 394 15.62 -8.68 23.89
C ARG A 394 16.03 -7.21 23.74
N ALA A 395 15.17 -6.37 23.16
CA ALA A 395 15.45 -4.96 22.94
C ALA A 395 15.61 -4.18 24.25
N HIS A 396 14.74 -4.42 25.23
CA HIS A 396 14.74 -3.72 26.50
C HIS A 396 15.88 -4.16 27.43
N ILE A 397 16.28 -5.45 27.41
CA ILE A 397 17.51 -5.90 28.08
C ILE A 397 18.72 -5.17 27.49
N LYS A 398 18.85 -5.14 26.16
CA LYS A 398 19.96 -4.46 25.49
C LYS A 398 19.97 -2.96 25.82
N SER A 399 18.82 -2.30 25.76
CA SER A 399 18.67 -0.88 26.08
C SER A 399 19.04 -0.59 27.53
N ALA A 400 18.57 -1.39 28.48
CA ALA A 400 18.90 -1.25 29.89
C ALA A 400 20.42 -1.34 30.13
N ILE A 401 21.09 -2.34 29.54
CA ILE A 401 22.55 -2.52 29.66
C ILE A 401 23.32 -1.33 29.07
N VAL A 402 22.91 -0.83 27.89
CA VAL A 402 23.52 0.37 27.28
C VAL A 402 23.37 1.60 28.16
N GLN A 403 22.27 1.69 28.92
CA GLN A 403 22.02 2.76 29.90
C GLN A 403 22.66 2.49 31.27
N GLY A 404 23.53 1.49 31.38
CA GLY A 404 24.28 1.18 32.58
C GLY A 404 23.56 0.27 33.58
N ALA A 405 22.51 -0.44 33.17
CA ALA A 405 21.93 -1.49 34.00
C ALA A 405 22.89 -2.68 34.12
N THR A 406 23.03 -3.19 35.33
CA THR A 406 23.72 -4.44 35.61
C THR A 406 22.85 -5.63 35.22
N ILE A 407 23.47 -6.79 34.99
CA ILE A 407 22.74 -8.05 34.78
C ILE A 407 21.85 -8.37 35.99
N HIS A 408 22.29 -7.98 37.19
CA HIS A 408 21.53 -8.22 38.41
C HIS A 408 20.24 -7.40 38.49
N GLU A 409 20.26 -6.13 38.08
CA GLU A 409 19.03 -5.31 37.95
C GLU A 409 18.06 -5.92 36.94
N VAL A 410 18.56 -6.39 35.80
CA VAL A 410 17.74 -7.05 34.77
C VAL A 410 17.09 -8.32 35.30
N ILE A 411 17.86 -9.18 35.98
CA ILE A 411 17.32 -10.41 36.58
C ILE A 411 16.31 -10.09 37.68
N GLU A 412 16.55 -9.07 38.49
CA GLU A 412 15.63 -8.66 39.55
C GLU A 412 14.27 -8.20 38.96
N VAL A 413 14.24 -7.53 37.81
CA VAL A 413 12.98 -7.25 37.08
C VAL A 413 12.26 -8.55 36.69
N ILE A 414 12.98 -9.56 36.20
CA ILE A 414 12.38 -10.86 35.84
C ILE A 414 11.82 -11.57 37.08
N GLU A 415 12.56 -11.57 38.18
CA GLU A 415 12.13 -12.14 39.47
C GLU A 415 10.84 -11.46 39.96
N LEU A 416 10.80 -10.12 39.95
CA LEU A 416 9.61 -9.33 40.32
C LEU A 416 8.42 -9.64 39.41
N THR A 417 8.62 -9.65 38.09
CA THR A 417 7.57 -9.89 37.08
C THR A 417 7.01 -11.31 37.16
N SER A 418 7.83 -12.28 37.56
CA SER A 418 7.41 -13.67 37.73
C SER A 418 6.43 -13.89 38.90
N THR A 419 6.25 -12.89 39.77
CA THR A 419 5.26 -12.95 40.87
C THR A 419 3.81 -12.80 40.41
N LEU A 420 3.57 -12.34 39.17
CA LEU A 420 2.24 -12.12 38.61
C LEU A 420 1.31 -13.33 38.75
N GLY A 421 1.84 -14.55 38.65
CA GLY A 421 1.06 -15.79 38.74
C GLY A 421 0.26 -15.96 40.03
N ILE A 422 0.65 -15.27 41.12
CA ILE A 422 -0.08 -15.35 42.39
C ILE A 422 -1.50 -14.80 42.32
N HIS A 423 -1.80 -13.98 41.31
CA HIS A 423 -3.14 -13.40 41.15
C HIS A 423 -4.22 -14.47 40.92
N ALA A 424 -3.84 -15.68 40.47
CA ALA A 424 -4.72 -16.83 40.48
C ALA A 424 -5.23 -17.17 41.89
N CYS A 425 -4.36 -17.12 42.90
CA CYS A 425 -4.73 -17.32 44.31
C CYS A 425 -5.47 -16.09 44.86
N ASN A 426 -5.00 -14.88 44.57
CA ASN A 426 -5.61 -13.65 45.11
C ASN A 426 -7.07 -13.47 44.68
N ILE A 427 -7.44 -13.97 43.48
CA ILE A 427 -8.83 -13.98 42.99
C ILE A 427 -9.53 -15.29 43.34
N GLY A 428 -8.88 -16.43 43.10
CA GLY A 428 -9.50 -17.75 43.19
C GLY A 428 -9.79 -18.21 44.62
N VAL A 429 -8.93 -17.87 45.59
CA VAL A 429 -9.12 -18.27 46.99
C VAL A 429 -10.35 -17.58 47.60
N PRO A 430 -10.54 -16.25 47.49
CA PRO A 430 -11.77 -15.61 47.98
C PRO A 430 -13.04 -16.20 47.34
N LEU A 431 -13.02 -16.48 46.03
CA LEU A 431 -14.16 -17.12 45.35
C LEU A 431 -14.41 -18.55 45.85
N LEU A 432 -13.35 -19.32 46.10
CA LEU A 432 -13.48 -20.64 46.71
C LEU A 432 -14.12 -20.54 48.10
N VAL A 433 -13.71 -19.57 48.92
CA VAL A 433 -14.31 -19.31 50.24
C VAL A 433 -15.78 -18.93 50.11
N GLU A 434 -16.15 -18.09 49.14
CA GLU A 434 -17.55 -17.74 48.85
C GLU A 434 -18.37 -18.99 48.52
N VAL A 435 -17.91 -19.83 47.59
CA VAL A 435 -18.58 -21.09 47.24
C VAL A 435 -18.67 -22.03 48.43
N LEU A 436 -17.62 -22.16 49.25
CA LEU A 436 -17.67 -22.99 50.45
C LEU A 436 -18.68 -22.46 51.48
N LYS A 437 -18.83 -21.13 51.62
CA LYS A 437 -19.85 -20.52 52.47
C LYS A 437 -21.25 -20.82 51.95
N GLU A 438 -21.49 -20.68 50.65
CA GLU A 438 -22.78 -21.00 50.00
C GLU A 438 -23.18 -22.46 50.19
N GLN A 439 -22.20 -23.37 50.18
CA GLN A 439 -22.42 -24.80 50.41
C GLN A 439 -22.50 -25.18 51.90
N GLY A 440 -22.35 -24.23 52.83
CA GLY A 440 -22.30 -24.51 54.27
C GLY A 440 -21.09 -25.33 54.69
N ARG A 441 -20.00 -25.26 53.92
CA ARG A 441 -18.75 -26.03 54.10
C ARG A 441 -17.56 -25.17 54.53
N TYR A 442 -17.77 -23.89 54.82
CA TYR A 442 -16.72 -22.99 55.29
C TYR A 442 -16.93 -22.64 56.77
N GLU A 443 -15.89 -22.88 57.57
CA GLU A 443 -15.81 -22.42 58.95
C GLU A 443 -14.55 -21.56 59.08
N GLN A 444 -14.72 -20.30 59.47
CA GLN A 444 -13.60 -19.39 59.66
C GLN A 444 -12.91 -19.70 61.00
N LYS A 445 -11.70 -20.26 60.91
CA LYS A 445 -10.86 -20.52 62.09
C LYS A 445 -9.89 -19.36 62.33
N GLU A 446 -9.52 -19.15 63.58
CA GLU A 446 -8.41 -18.28 63.94
C GLU A 446 -7.09 -18.84 63.40
N PHE A 447 -6.10 -17.98 63.18
CA PHE A 447 -4.78 -18.40 62.73
C PHE A 447 -4.08 -19.23 63.80
N ASP A 448 -3.47 -20.33 63.39
CA ASP A 448 -2.55 -21.08 64.24
C ASP A 448 -1.19 -20.35 64.38
N GLU A 449 -0.31 -20.89 65.23
CA GLU A 449 1.01 -20.31 65.49
C GLU A 449 1.87 -20.19 64.21
N ASN A 450 1.78 -21.15 63.29
CA ASN A 450 2.55 -21.13 62.04
C ASN A 450 2.03 -20.04 61.10
N GLN A 451 0.71 -19.93 60.97
CA GLN A 451 0.06 -18.90 60.16
C GLN A 451 0.37 -17.50 60.69
N LEU A 452 0.31 -17.29 62.01
CA LEU A 452 0.70 -16.01 62.62
C LEU A 452 2.17 -15.67 62.32
N ARG A 453 3.08 -16.64 62.45
CA ARG A 453 4.50 -16.46 62.08
C ARG A 453 4.64 -16.05 60.61
N LEU A 454 3.97 -16.74 59.69
CA LEU A 454 4.02 -16.45 58.25
C LEU A 454 3.45 -15.06 57.92
N LYS A 455 2.37 -14.65 58.59
CA LYS A 455 1.79 -13.31 58.45
C LYS A 455 2.76 -12.22 58.91
N GLU A 456 3.41 -12.40 60.05
CA GLU A 456 4.44 -11.48 60.56
C GLU A 456 5.64 -11.42 59.61
N GLU A 457 6.12 -12.57 59.14
CA GLU A 457 7.25 -12.67 58.23
C GLU A 457 6.97 -12.00 56.88
N PHE A 458 5.78 -12.22 56.31
CA PHE A 458 5.32 -11.55 55.09
C PHE A 458 5.30 -10.03 55.28
N THR A 459 4.67 -9.56 56.36
CA THR A 459 4.54 -8.13 56.65
C THR A 459 5.91 -7.48 56.79
N LYS A 460 6.85 -8.15 57.47
CA LYS A 460 8.22 -7.67 57.63
C LYS A 460 9.00 -7.63 56.32
N LYS A 461 8.91 -8.67 55.49
CA LYS A 461 9.66 -8.76 54.22
C LYS A 461 9.09 -7.85 53.12
N ARG A 462 7.77 -7.71 53.04
CA ARG A 462 7.06 -6.99 51.96
C ARG A 462 6.64 -5.58 52.33
N GLY A 463 6.66 -5.23 53.62
CA GLY A 463 6.31 -3.88 54.10
C GLY A 463 4.80 -3.57 54.14
N TYR A 464 3.94 -4.55 53.86
CA TYR A 464 2.49 -4.39 53.92
C TYR A 464 1.77 -5.70 54.27
N TRP A 465 0.52 -5.60 54.71
CA TRP A 465 -0.43 -6.71 54.83
C TRP A 465 -1.78 -6.29 54.22
N HIS A 466 -2.48 -7.21 53.56
CA HIS A 466 -3.79 -6.97 52.97
C HIS A 466 -4.74 -8.13 53.26
N GLU A 467 -6.04 -7.85 53.45
CA GLU A 467 -7.05 -8.83 53.86
C GLU A 467 -7.23 -10.00 52.88
N PHE A 468 -7.05 -9.79 51.57
CA PHE A 468 -7.13 -10.87 50.58
C PHE A 468 -6.07 -11.98 50.79
N TRP A 469 -5.01 -11.74 51.55
CA TRP A 469 -4.03 -12.80 51.91
C TRP A 469 -4.55 -13.74 52.99
N GLU A 470 -5.55 -13.31 53.78
CA GLU A 470 -5.93 -14.06 54.97
C GLU A 470 -6.55 -15.42 54.65
N ASP A 471 -7.49 -15.46 53.71
CA ASP A 471 -8.13 -16.71 53.32
C ASP A 471 -7.15 -17.66 52.63
N PHE A 472 -6.14 -17.11 51.95
CA PHE A 472 -5.12 -17.92 51.32
C PHE A 472 -4.21 -18.56 52.36
N LEU A 473 -3.73 -17.76 53.32
CA LEU A 473 -2.96 -18.26 54.45
C LEU A 473 -3.74 -19.27 55.31
N ARG A 474 -5.06 -19.10 55.45
CA ARG A 474 -5.93 -20.07 56.16
C ARG A 474 -6.03 -21.39 55.43
N LEU A 475 -6.22 -21.36 54.11
CA LEU A 475 -6.52 -22.55 53.32
C LEU A 475 -5.26 -23.32 52.91
N ASP A 476 -4.15 -22.64 52.66
CA ASP A 476 -2.91 -23.28 52.18
C ASP A 476 -1.65 -22.55 52.69
N PRO A 477 -1.28 -22.74 53.98
CA PRO A 477 -0.10 -22.10 54.56
C PRO A 477 1.21 -22.60 53.93
N GLU A 478 1.25 -23.82 53.41
CA GLU A 478 2.43 -24.42 52.78
C GLU A 478 2.76 -23.72 51.46
N PHE A 479 1.76 -23.52 50.60
CA PHE A 479 1.93 -22.74 49.37
C PHE A 479 2.19 -21.27 49.68
N PHE A 480 1.51 -20.69 50.68
CA PHE A 480 1.77 -19.31 51.10
C PHE A 480 3.23 -19.10 51.52
N GLU A 481 3.80 -20.01 52.32
CA GLU A 481 5.21 -19.95 52.73
C GLU A 481 6.16 -20.03 51.53
N ALA A 482 5.92 -20.98 50.61
CA ALA A 482 6.72 -21.11 49.40
C ALA A 482 6.64 -19.85 48.50
N TYR A 483 5.46 -19.23 48.39
CA TYR A 483 5.29 -17.98 47.66
C TYR A 483 5.97 -16.79 48.37
N LEU A 484 5.93 -16.75 49.70
CA LEU A 484 6.65 -15.75 50.49
C LEU A 484 8.16 -15.84 50.26
N GLU A 485 8.70 -17.06 50.22
CA GLU A 485 10.12 -17.28 49.88
C GLU A 485 10.41 -16.78 48.47
N PHE A 486 9.65 -17.25 47.47
CA PHE A 486 9.82 -16.88 46.06
C PHE A 486 9.74 -15.37 45.81
N SER A 487 8.67 -14.73 46.27
CA SER A 487 8.44 -13.30 46.05
C SER A 487 9.28 -12.39 46.97
N GLY A 488 9.86 -12.96 48.03
CA GLY A 488 10.78 -12.28 48.93
C GLY A 488 12.17 -12.10 48.34
N VAL A 489 12.59 -12.94 47.39
CA VAL A 489 13.96 -12.92 46.83
C VAL A 489 14.41 -11.52 46.40
N PRO A 490 13.70 -10.78 45.53
CA PRO A 490 14.12 -9.44 45.13
C PRO A 490 14.32 -8.47 46.30
N TRP A 491 13.56 -8.63 47.37
CA TRP A 491 13.56 -7.73 48.53
C TRP A 491 14.66 -8.00 49.54
N ILE A 492 15.16 -9.24 49.59
CA ILE A 492 16.13 -9.69 50.60
C ILE A 492 17.48 -10.12 50.01
N LYS A 493 17.59 -10.22 48.69
CA LYS A 493 18.81 -10.68 48.00
C LYS A 493 19.99 -9.75 48.29
N GLU A 494 21.08 -10.33 48.75
CA GLU A 494 22.34 -9.64 49.01
C GLU A 494 23.34 -9.90 47.87
N ILE A 495 23.67 -8.87 47.09
CA ILE A 495 24.74 -8.95 46.08
C ILE A 495 25.86 -8.00 46.49
N VAL A 496 27.08 -8.51 46.58
CA VAL A 496 28.27 -7.67 46.87
C VAL A 496 28.86 -7.21 45.55
N VAL A 497 28.67 -5.93 45.23
CA VAL A 497 29.40 -5.23 44.16
C VAL A 497 30.08 -4.01 44.83
N ASP A 498 31.41 -3.90 44.70
CA ASP A 498 32.22 -2.82 45.28
C ASP A 498 32.00 -2.53 46.78
N GLY A 499 31.74 -3.58 47.57
CA GLY A 499 31.67 -3.49 49.03
C GLY A 499 30.39 -2.89 49.61
N LYS A 500 29.37 -2.60 48.81
CA LYS A 500 28.01 -2.24 49.27
C LYS A 500 27.06 -3.44 49.16
N LYS A 501 26.22 -3.63 50.19
CA LYS A 501 25.38 -4.82 50.42
C LYS A 501 23.88 -4.46 50.36
N GLU A 502 23.26 -4.45 49.18
CA GLU A 502 21.80 -4.29 49.04
C GLU A 502 21.29 -5.01 47.78
N GLY A 503 19.98 -5.26 47.69
CA GLY A 503 19.31 -5.58 46.41
C GLY A 503 19.55 -4.43 45.42
N VAL A 504 19.57 -4.72 44.12
CA VAL A 504 20.19 -3.80 43.17
C VAL A 504 19.22 -2.72 42.71
N LEU A 505 17.92 -3.02 42.72
CA LEU A 505 16.88 -2.03 42.49
C LEU A 505 16.45 -1.34 43.79
N GLU A 506 16.25 -0.02 43.72
CA GLU A 506 15.65 0.75 44.82
C GLU A 506 14.19 0.32 45.05
N PRO A 507 13.67 0.32 46.29
CA PRO A 507 12.28 -0.07 46.59
C PRO A 507 11.23 0.61 45.71
N LYS A 508 11.42 1.90 45.41
CA LYS A 508 10.57 2.67 44.49
C LYS A 508 10.48 1.99 43.12
N VAL A 509 11.61 1.59 42.54
CA VAL A 509 11.67 0.97 41.20
C VAL A 509 11.02 -0.41 41.21
N LYS A 510 11.15 -1.18 42.29
CA LYS A 510 10.46 -2.49 42.42
C LYS A 510 8.95 -2.33 42.37
N GLU A 511 8.42 -1.33 43.07
CA GLU A 511 6.99 -1.03 43.06
C GLU A 511 6.51 -0.51 41.70
N LEU A 512 7.32 0.28 40.99
CA LEU A 512 7.02 0.71 39.62
C LEU A 512 7.01 -0.47 38.64
N VAL A 513 7.87 -1.48 38.82
CA VAL A 513 7.85 -2.74 38.04
C VAL A 513 6.53 -3.48 38.23
N TYR A 514 6.05 -3.60 39.49
CA TYR A 514 4.75 -4.19 39.77
C TYR A 514 3.60 -3.40 39.12
N CYS A 515 3.62 -2.06 39.22
CA CYS A 515 2.66 -1.20 38.53
C CYS A 515 2.64 -1.44 37.02
N ALA A 516 3.80 -1.68 36.40
CA ALA A 516 3.94 -1.81 34.96
C ALA A 516 3.16 -3.01 34.41
N PHE A 517 3.36 -4.21 34.98
CA PHE A 517 2.64 -5.39 34.50
C PHE A 517 1.18 -5.43 34.96
N ASP A 518 0.84 -4.84 36.10
CA ASP A 518 -0.56 -4.73 36.55
C ASP A 518 -1.37 -3.74 35.70
N ALA A 519 -0.73 -2.71 35.16
CA ALA A 519 -1.34 -1.75 34.24
C ALA A 519 -1.36 -2.24 32.78
N ALA A 520 -0.60 -3.27 32.43
CA ALA A 520 -0.55 -3.79 31.07
C ALA A 520 -1.95 -4.24 30.60
N SER A 521 -2.33 -3.89 29.37
CA SER A 521 -3.65 -4.23 28.81
C SER A 521 -3.91 -5.74 28.68
N THR A 522 -2.87 -6.56 28.78
CA THR A 522 -2.95 -8.03 28.84
C THR A 522 -3.32 -8.58 30.21
N HIS A 523 -3.36 -7.74 31.26
CA HIS A 523 -3.60 -8.16 32.64
C HIS A 523 -4.60 -7.26 33.38
N LEU A 524 -4.38 -5.94 33.42
CA LEU A 524 -5.29 -4.94 34.02
C LEU A 524 -5.78 -5.28 35.44
N TYR A 525 -4.87 -5.71 36.31
CA TYR A 525 -5.22 -6.12 37.67
C TYR A 525 -5.30 -4.92 38.63
N VAL A 526 -6.50 -4.34 38.71
CA VAL A 526 -6.80 -3.12 39.47
C VAL A 526 -6.41 -3.18 40.96
N PRO A 527 -6.68 -4.25 41.73
CA PRO A 527 -6.33 -4.29 43.15
C PRO A 527 -4.81 -4.20 43.39
N GLY A 528 -4.02 -4.94 42.60
CA GLY A 528 -2.56 -4.90 42.65
C GLY A 528 -2.02 -3.54 42.22
N LEU A 529 -2.50 -3.01 41.09
CA LEU A 529 -2.09 -1.71 40.58
C LEU A 529 -2.28 -0.60 41.62
N LYS A 530 -3.46 -0.56 42.28
CA LYS A 530 -3.76 0.43 43.31
C LYS A 530 -2.83 0.31 44.52
N LEU A 531 -2.55 -0.91 44.96
CA LEU A 531 -1.65 -1.19 46.09
C LEU A 531 -0.22 -0.74 45.75
N HIS A 532 0.29 -1.14 44.58
CA HIS A 532 1.65 -0.83 44.16
C HIS A 532 1.85 0.67 43.87
N MET A 533 0.83 1.38 43.36
CA MET A 533 0.86 2.84 43.28
C MET A 533 0.98 3.50 44.65
N LYS A 534 0.25 3.00 45.65
CA LYS A 534 0.33 3.51 47.03
C LYS A 534 1.73 3.29 47.62
N ASN A 535 2.31 2.10 47.41
CA ASN A 535 3.65 1.78 47.88
C ASN A 535 4.71 2.62 47.17
N ALA A 536 4.64 2.76 45.84
CA ALA A 536 5.56 3.59 45.07
C ALA A 536 5.57 5.05 45.56
N LEU A 537 4.39 5.65 45.78
CA LEU A 537 4.27 6.98 46.39
C LEU A 537 4.88 7.03 47.80
N GLY A 538 4.67 5.97 48.60
CA GLY A 538 5.28 5.83 49.92
C GLY A 538 6.81 5.79 49.91
N TYR A 539 7.40 5.25 48.84
CA TYR A 539 8.85 5.27 48.59
C TYR A 539 9.33 6.50 47.80
N GLY A 540 8.48 7.52 47.67
CA GLY A 540 8.85 8.82 47.09
C GLY A 540 8.69 8.92 45.57
N ALA A 541 7.91 8.03 44.94
CA ALA A 541 7.52 8.24 43.55
C ALA A 541 6.63 9.47 43.41
N THR A 542 6.75 10.17 42.27
CA THR A 542 5.81 11.27 41.95
C THR A 542 4.63 10.76 41.11
N PRO A 543 3.50 11.49 41.07
CA PRO A 543 2.40 11.17 40.17
C PRO A 543 2.83 11.11 38.70
N GLU A 544 3.79 11.94 38.30
CA GLU A 544 4.33 11.99 36.93
C GLU A 544 5.17 10.76 36.60
N GLU A 545 5.98 10.26 37.55
CA GLU A 545 6.71 8.99 37.39
C GLU A 545 5.76 7.81 37.19
N ILE A 546 4.68 7.74 37.99
CA ILE A 546 3.65 6.69 37.85
C ILE A 546 2.91 6.83 36.52
N LEU A 547 2.55 8.04 36.12
CA LEU A 547 1.91 8.29 34.82
C LEU A 547 2.82 7.86 33.66
N GLU A 548 4.13 8.11 33.76
CA GLU A 548 5.12 7.67 32.78
C GLU A 548 5.21 6.13 32.71
N VAL A 549 5.06 5.41 33.83
CA VAL A 549 4.91 3.93 33.81
C VAL A 549 3.66 3.50 33.04
N LEU A 550 2.52 4.16 33.23
CA LEU A 550 1.29 3.86 32.49
C LEU A 550 1.43 4.14 30.99
N GLU A 551 2.13 5.22 30.63
CA GLU A 551 2.46 5.53 29.24
C GLU A 551 3.35 4.45 28.61
N ILE A 552 4.38 3.98 29.33
CA ILE A 552 5.24 2.88 28.87
C ILE A 552 4.43 1.59 28.70
N ALA A 553 3.60 1.23 29.68
CA ALA A 553 2.74 0.04 29.59
C ALA A 553 1.80 0.11 28.38
N THR A 554 1.26 1.28 28.05
CA THR A 554 0.38 1.47 26.89
C THR A 554 1.09 1.15 25.56
N LEU A 555 2.42 1.31 25.47
CA LEU A 555 3.17 1.05 24.24
C LEU A 555 3.13 -0.43 23.81
N LEU A 556 2.70 -1.34 24.69
CA LEU A 556 2.52 -2.75 24.35
C LEU A 556 1.54 -2.94 23.17
N SER A 557 0.62 -1.99 22.94
CA SER A 557 -0.30 -2.03 21.79
C SER A 557 0.42 -1.99 20.44
N LEU A 558 1.62 -1.39 20.38
CA LEU A 558 2.45 -1.34 19.17
C LEU A 558 2.94 -2.74 18.75
N HIS A 559 2.95 -3.72 19.67
CA HIS A 559 3.36 -5.09 19.37
C HIS A 559 2.46 -5.77 18.34
N THR A 560 1.19 -5.36 18.26
CA THR A 560 0.28 -5.78 17.18
C THR A 560 0.91 -5.56 15.81
N ALA A 561 1.46 -4.36 15.58
CA ALA A 561 2.10 -4.01 14.33
C ALA A 561 3.50 -4.61 14.21
N HIS A 562 4.26 -4.68 15.30
CA HIS A 562 5.61 -5.24 15.28
C HIS A 562 5.64 -6.74 14.99
N VAL A 563 4.59 -7.48 15.35
CA VAL A 563 4.42 -8.90 15.00
C VAL A 563 3.86 -9.05 13.59
N ALA A 564 2.83 -8.27 13.23
CA ALA A 564 2.17 -8.40 11.93
C ALA A 564 3.05 -7.94 10.76
N ALA A 565 3.81 -6.84 10.91
CA ALA A 565 4.54 -6.25 9.78
C ALA A 565 5.61 -7.18 9.18
N PRO A 566 6.46 -7.87 9.96
CA PRO A 566 7.39 -8.85 9.39
C PRO A 566 6.66 -10.00 8.67
N ILE A 567 5.58 -10.53 9.25
CA ILE A 567 4.79 -11.62 8.67
C ILE A 567 4.15 -11.18 7.35
N ILE A 568 3.58 -9.97 7.31
CA ILE A 568 3.01 -9.42 6.08
C ILE A 568 4.09 -9.37 4.99
N ARG A 569 5.31 -8.92 5.31
CA ARG A 569 6.41 -8.88 4.34
C ARG A 569 6.80 -10.27 3.86
N GLU A 570 6.87 -11.24 4.77
CA GLU A 570 7.18 -12.64 4.46
C GLU A 570 6.14 -13.23 3.51
N VAL A 571 4.86 -13.21 3.91
CA VAL A 571 3.75 -13.78 3.13
C VAL A 571 3.61 -13.08 1.77
N VAL A 572 3.80 -11.76 1.72
CA VAL A 572 3.80 -11.00 0.46
C VAL A 572 4.97 -11.39 -0.44
N ALA A 573 6.16 -11.62 0.12
CA ALA A 573 7.32 -12.06 -0.65
C ALA A 573 7.17 -13.50 -1.17
N GLU A 574 6.47 -14.37 -0.43
CA GLU A 574 6.11 -15.72 -0.89
C GLU A 574 5.08 -15.67 -2.01
N ALA A 575 4.03 -14.85 -1.87
CA ALA A 575 3.00 -14.68 -2.88
C ALA A 575 3.57 -14.11 -4.20
N ALA A 576 4.62 -13.28 -4.15
CA ALA A 576 5.27 -12.74 -5.33
C ALA A 576 6.13 -13.75 -6.11
N LYS A 577 6.38 -14.95 -5.57
CA LYS A 577 7.13 -16.02 -6.24
C LYS A 577 6.23 -17.02 -6.99
N VAL A 578 4.92 -16.94 -6.78
CA VAL A 578 3.88 -17.78 -7.42
C VAL A 578 3.26 -16.97 -8.55
#